data_AF-A0A7C8D487-F1
#
_entry.id   AF-A0A7C8D487-F1
#
_cell.length_a   1.000
_cell.length_b   1.000
_cell.length_c   1.000
_cell.angle_alpha   90.00
_cell.angle_beta   90.00
_cell.angle_gamma   90.00
#
_symmetry.space_group_name_H-M   'P 1'
#
loop_
_entity.id
_entity.type
_entity.pdbx_description
1 polymer ?
#
loop_
_entity_poly.entity_id
_entity_poly.type
_entity_poly.pdbx_seq_one_letter_code
_entity_poly.pdbx_strand_id
1 'polypeptide(L)'
;AGDELQGIKRGVMELADLVAVNKCDGELTAAGQRTVAEFAQALRFMPRHTIDWAVPVVSVSALTSEGIEGMLETIMRFGACVLASGAHRERRNDQAREWLWEEIRQGLLERFFRDPALEARAKTMEDKVVAGNLSGTAGASRLLDSSLKKQH
;
A
#
# COMPACT_ATOMS: atom_id res chain seq x y z
N ALA A 1 25.54 -12.67 -5.82
CA ALA A 1 24.45 -12.25 -6.72
C ALA A 1 23.08 -12.55 -6.09
N GLY A 2 22.82 -11.97 -4.92
CA GLY A 2 21.54 -12.11 -4.20
C GLY A 2 21.23 -10.88 -3.33
N ASP A 3 21.99 -9.81 -3.54
CA ASP A 3 22.03 -8.62 -2.68
C ASP A 3 21.09 -7.51 -3.19
N GLU A 4 20.93 -7.39 -4.51
CA GLU A 4 20.04 -6.38 -5.12
C GLU A 4 18.55 -6.64 -4.85
N LEU A 5 18.14 -7.92 -4.75
CA LEU A 5 16.77 -8.33 -4.41
C LEU A 5 16.42 -8.10 -2.92
N GLN A 6 17.42 -8.00 -2.02
CA GLN A 6 17.18 -7.62 -0.63
C GLN A 6 16.89 -6.12 -0.48
N GLY A 7 17.38 -5.28 -1.42
CA GLY A 7 17.16 -3.83 -1.42
C GLY A 7 15.77 -3.42 -1.88
N ILE A 8 15.14 -4.17 -2.80
CA ILE A 8 13.73 -3.98 -3.14
C ILE A 8 12.90 -4.62 -2.04
N LYS A 9 12.31 -3.77 -1.19
CA LYS A 9 11.47 -4.17 -0.05
C LYS A 9 10.52 -5.29 -0.50
N ARG A 10 10.71 -6.47 0.10
CA ARG A 10 9.94 -7.70 -0.12
C ARG A 10 8.42 -7.46 -0.27
N GLY A 11 7.86 -6.50 0.48
CA GLY A 11 6.44 -6.14 0.40
C GLY A 11 5.99 -5.38 -0.87
N VAL A 12 6.87 -4.75 -1.64
CA VAL A 12 6.50 -4.07 -2.90
C VAL A 12 6.42 -5.08 -4.06
N MET A 13 7.31 -6.07 -4.07
CA MET A 13 7.34 -7.11 -5.11
C MET A 13 6.13 -8.04 -5.04
N GLU A 14 5.63 -8.33 -3.85
CA GLU A 14 4.44 -9.19 -3.63
C GLU A 14 3.16 -8.58 -4.22
N LEU A 15 3.13 -7.25 -4.39
CA LEU A 15 2.00 -6.49 -4.93
C LEU A 15 2.15 -6.15 -6.42
N ALA A 16 3.27 -6.54 -7.05
CA ALA A 16 3.54 -6.16 -8.43
C ALA A 16 2.70 -6.99 -9.42
N ASP A 17 2.04 -6.30 -10.35
CA ASP A 17 1.33 -6.92 -11.49
C ASP A 17 2.21 -7.03 -12.74
N LEU A 18 3.26 -6.21 -12.80
CA LEU A 18 4.25 -6.10 -13.87
C LEU A 18 5.51 -5.46 -13.31
N VAL A 19 6.68 -5.96 -13.68
CA VAL A 19 7.97 -5.34 -13.37
C VAL A 19 8.63 -4.88 -14.66
N ALA A 20 8.98 -3.60 -14.74
CA ALA A 20 9.73 -3.06 -15.87
C ALA A 20 11.15 -2.69 -15.43
N VAL A 21 12.15 -3.30 -16.06
CA VAL A 21 13.57 -2.97 -15.88
C VAL A 21 13.92 -1.89 -16.91
N ASN A 22 14.11 -0.66 -16.44
CA ASN A 22 14.38 0.50 -17.30
C ASN A 22 15.88 0.67 -17.60
N LYS A 23 16.22 1.53 -18.57
CA LYS A 23 17.57 1.82 -19.06
C LYS A 23 18.26 0.64 -19.75
N CYS A 24 17.47 -0.23 -20.38
CA CYS A 24 17.97 -1.35 -21.15
C CYS A 24 18.40 -0.92 -22.56
N ASP A 25 19.32 0.05 -22.66
CA ASP A 25 19.81 0.61 -23.91
C ASP A 25 21.34 0.75 -23.92
N GLY A 26 21.92 0.80 -25.12
CA GLY A 26 23.36 0.93 -25.32
C GLY A 26 24.16 -0.16 -24.61
N GLU A 27 25.20 0.24 -23.87
CA GLU A 27 26.07 -0.67 -23.10
C GLU A 27 25.34 -1.38 -21.95
N LEU A 28 24.21 -0.84 -21.49
CA LEU A 28 23.43 -1.41 -20.39
C LEU A 28 22.46 -2.51 -20.83
N THR A 29 22.27 -2.72 -22.13
CA THR A 29 21.35 -3.74 -22.67
C THR A 29 21.60 -5.13 -22.05
N ALA A 30 22.86 -5.58 -22.02
CA ALA A 30 23.21 -6.89 -21.47
C ALA A 30 23.02 -6.97 -19.95
N ALA A 31 23.28 -5.88 -19.22
CA ALA A 31 23.03 -5.82 -17.79
C ALA A 31 21.52 -5.87 -17.49
N GLY A 32 20.73 -5.08 -18.22
CA GLY A 32 19.27 -5.06 -18.11
C GLY A 32 18.63 -6.42 -18.35
N GLN A 33 19.06 -7.15 -19.39
CA GLN A 33 18.54 -8.50 -19.65
C GLN A 33 18.88 -9.51 -18.54
N ARG A 34 20.06 -9.40 -17.91
CA ARG A 34 20.39 -10.22 -16.73
C ARG A 34 19.47 -9.92 -15.57
N THR A 35 19.24 -8.63 -15.28
CA THR A 35 18.32 -8.19 -14.23
C THR A 35 16.89 -8.67 -14.50
N VAL A 36 16.40 -8.61 -15.75
CA VAL A 36 15.10 -9.18 -16.14
C VAL A 36 15.02 -10.67 -15.80
N ALA A 37 16.04 -11.44 -16.15
CA ALA A 37 16.07 -12.88 -15.87
C ALA A 37 16.09 -13.18 -14.36
N GLU A 38 16.85 -12.43 -13.58
CA GLU A 38 16.92 -12.57 -12.11
C GLU A 38 15.56 -12.29 -11.45
N PHE A 39 14.90 -11.19 -11.82
CA PHE A 39 13.56 -10.89 -11.32
C PHE A 39 12.51 -11.91 -11.75
N ALA A 40 12.56 -12.33 -13.02
CA ALA A 40 11.64 -13.35 -13.53
C ALA A 40 11.80 -14.68 -12.78
N GLN A 41 13.04 -15.06 -12.46
CA GLN A 41 13.31 -16.23 -11.63
C GLN A 41 12.78 -16.08 -10.21
N ALA A 42 13.02 -14.93 -9.56
CA ALA A 42 12.56 -14.67 -8.19
C ALA A 42 11.02 -14.70 -8.08
N LEU A 43 10.32 -14.05 -9.01
CA LEU A 43 8.86 -13.96 -9.01
C LEU A 43 8.17 -15.30 -9.22
N ARG A 44 8.82 -16.28 -9.87
CA ARG A 44 8.27 -17.64 -10.03
C ARG A 44 8.08 -18.37 -8.70
N PHE A 45 8.83 -17.99 -7.66
CA PHE A 45 8.72 -18.58 -6.33
C PHE A 45 7.83 -17.78 -5.38
N MET A 46 7.34 -16.60 -5.82
CA MET A 46 6.44 -15.78 -5.01
C MET A 46 4.99 -16.21 -5.20
N PRO A 47 4.16 -16.13 -4.14
CA PRO A 47 2.73 -16.35 -4.26
C PRO A 47 2.12 -15.30 -5.19
N ARG A 48 1.20 -15.75 -6.04
CA ARG A 48 0.48 -14.88 -6.97
C ARG A 48 -0.71 -14.26 -6.24
N HIS A 49 -0.74 -12.93 -6.18
CA HIS A 49 -1.87 -12.22 -5.56
C HIS A 49 -3.07 -12.07 -6.54
N THR A 50 -2.84 -12.26 -7.84
CA THR A 50 -3.89 -12.34 -8.87
C THR A 50 -3.95 -13.78 -9.43
N ILE A 51 -5.14 -14.39 -9.36
CA ILE A 51 -5.39 -15.74 -9.90
C ILE A 51 -5.07 -15.77 -11.40
N ASP A 52 -4.40 -16.83 -11.84
CA ASP A 52 -4.02 -17.08 -13.24
C ASP A 52 -3.13 -16.00 -13.89
N TRP A 53 -2.56 -15.08 -13.11
CA TRP A 53 -1.61 -14.09 -13.60
C TRP A 53 -0.17 -14.43 -13.21
N ALA A 54 0.71 -14.55 -14.21
CA ALA A 54 2.15 -14.63 -13.98
C ALA A 54 2.72 -13.23 -14.12
N VAL A 55 3.33 -12.69 -13.07
CA VAL A 55 3.91 -11.34 -13.08
C VAL A 55 5.01 -11.28 -14.15
N PRO A 56 4.81 -10.54 -15.25
CA PRO A 56 5.80 -10.42 -16.31
C PRO A 56 6.93 -9.50 -15.84
N VAL A 57 8.13 -9.76 -16.34
CA VAL A 57 9.27 -8.85 -16.20
C VAL A 57 9.71 -8.45 -17.61
N VAL A 58 9.71 -7.16 -17.90
CA VAL A 58 10.02 -6.62 -19.23
C VAL A 58 11.20 -5.67 -19.17
N SER A 59 12.06 -5.71 -20.20
CA SER A 59 13.09 -4.70 -20.41
C SER A 59 12.52 -3.52 -21.17
N VAL A 60 12.79 -2.30 -20.71
CA VAL A 60 12.39 -1.08 -21.40
C VAL A 60 13.55 -0.08 -21.43
N SER A 61 13.51 0.83 -22.40
CA SER A 61 14.27 2.07 -22.35
C SER A 61 13.32 3.23 -22.52
N ALA A 62 13.13 4.00 -21.45
CA ALA A 62 12.39 5.26 -21.53
C ALA A 62 13.11 6.31 -22.40
N LEU A 63 14.42 6.18 -22.61
CA LEU A 63 15.20 7.10 -23.42
C LEU A 63 14.97 6.87 -24.92
N THR A 64 14.99 5.62 -25.36
CA THR A 64 14.80 5.25 -26.77
C THR A 64 13.35 4.86 -27.10
N SER A 65 12.48 4.81 -26.09
CA SER A 65 11.10 4.29 -26.15
C SER A 65 11.00 2.79 -26.49
N GLU A 66 12.11 2.05 -26.45
CA GLU A 66 12.13 0.62 -26.72
C GLU A 66 11.42 -0.17 -25.61
N GLY A 67 10.60 -1.15 -26.00
CA GLY A 67 9.85 -2.02 -25.07
C GLY A 67 8.62 -1.37 -24.43
N ILE A 68 8.39 -0.06 -24.61
CA ILE A 68 7.26 0.66 -24.01
C ILE A 68 5.91 0.17 -24.56
N GLU A 69 5.81 -0.11 -25.87
CA GLU A 69 4.59 -0.62 -26.48
C GLU A 69 4.23 -2.02 -25.95
N GLY A 70 5.19 -2.94 -25.90
CA GLY A 70 4.98 -4.28 -25.33
C GLY A 70 4.65 -4.26 -23.83
N MET A 71 5.19 -3.28 -23.09
CA MET A 71 4.80 -3.02 -21.71
C MET A 71 3.33 -2.60 -21.62
N LEU A 72 2.87 -1.70 -22.50
CA LEU A 72 1.48 -1.25 -22.55
C LEU A 72 0.52 -2.40 -22.92
N GLU A 73 0.87 -3.23 -23.89
CA GLU A 73 0.10 -4.44 -24.23
C GLU A 73 -0.05 -5.37 -23.03
N THR A 74 1.02 -5.53 -22.27
CA THR A 74 1.03 -6.35 -21.06
C THR A 74 0.11 -5.77 -19.97
N ILE A 75 0.09 -4.44 -19.80
CA ILE A 75 -0.85 -3.76 -18.90
C ILE A 75 -2.30 -4.00 -19.35
N MET A 76 -2.58 -3.88 -20.64
CA MET A 76 -3.93 -4.14 -21.18
C MET A 76 -4.37 -5.59 -20.96
N ARG A 77 -3.46 -6.56 -21.18
CA ARG A 77 -3.71 -7.98 -20.92
C ARG A 77 -4.02 -8.24 -19.45
N PHE A 78 -3.29 -7.60 -18.54
CA PHE A 78 -3.56 -7.69 -17.11
C PHE A 78 -4.96 -7.15 -16.77
N GLY A 79 -5.30 -5.97 -17.29
CA GLY A 79 -6.62 -5.36 -17.10
C GLY A 79 -7.75 -6.30 -17.55
N ALA A 80 -7.61 -6.95 -18.71
CA ALA A 80 -8.58 -7.92 -19.20
C ALA A 80 -8.71 -9.14 -18.27
N CYS A 81 -7.59 -9.67 -17.76
CA CYS A 81 -7.56 -10.79 -16.81
C CYS A 81 -8.29 -10.46 -15.49
N VAL A 82 -8.04 -9.27 -14.94
CA VAL A 82 -8.65 -8.82 -13.68
C VAL A 82 -10.14 -8.50 -13.82
N LEU A 83 -10.56 -8.01 -15.00
CA LEU A 83 -11.97 -7.81 -15.31
C LEU A 83 -12.73 -9.13 -15.50
N ALA A 84 -12.14 -10.08 -16.23
CA ALA A 84 -12.75 -11.39 -16.49
C ALA A 84 -12.92 -12.23 -15.22
N SER A 85 -11.96 -12.17 -14.29
CA SER A 85 -12.01 -12.90 -13.02
C SER A 85 -12.99 -12.29 -11.99
N GLY A 86 -13.50 -11.08 -12.22
CA GLY A 86 -14.32 -10.35 -11.24
C GLY A 86 -13.53 -9.72 -10.09
N ALA A 87 -12.23 -10.01 -9.97
CA ALA A 87 -11.33 -9.47 -8.96
C ALA A 87 -11.30 -7.93 -8.95
N HIS A 88 -11.52 -7.28 -10.11
CA HIS A 88 -11.64 -5.82 -10.19
C HIS A 88 -12.75 -5.27 -9.28
N ARG A 89 -13.92 -5.91 -9.26
CA ARG A 89 -15.08 -5.45 -8.50
C ARG A 89 -14.86 -5.66 -7.00
N GLU A 90 -14.29 -6.80 -6.62
CA GLU A 90 -13.94 -7.10 -5.23
C GLU A 90 -12.93 -6.09 -4.70
N ARG A 91 -11.81 -5.87 -5.42
CA ARG A 91 -10.81 -4.87 -5.05
C ARG A 91 -11.40 -3.47 -4.87
N ARG A 92 -12.32 -3.05 -5.75
CA ARG A 92 -13.01 -1.76 -5.59
C ARG A 92 -13.93 -1.71 -4.39
N ASN A 93 -14.64 -2.79 -4.10
CA ASN A 93 -15.49 -2.85 -2.91
C ASN A 93 -14.66 -2.78 -1.62
N ASP A 94 -13.50 -3.44 -1.60
CA ASP A 94 -12.59 -3.41 -0.47
C ASP A 94 -11.97 -2.02 -0.28
N GLN A 95 -11.48 -1.40 -1.36
CA GLN A 95 -10.99 -0.02 -1.33
C GLN A 95 -12.07 0.97 -0.88
N ALA A 96 -13.31 0.84 -1.37
CA ALA A 96 -14.42 1.70 -0.96
C ALA A 96 -14.76 1.52 0.53
N ARG A 97 -14.68 0.28 1.03
CA ARG A 97 -14.87 -0.03 2.45
C ARG A 97 -13.75 0.58 3.29
N GLU A 98 -12.50 0.43 2.88
CA GLU A 98 -11.35 1.04 3.55
C GLU A 98 -11.45 2.56 3.60
N TRP A 99 -11.78 3.20 2.47
CA TRP A 99 -12.02 4.63 2.40
C TRP A 99 -13.16 5.09 3.32
N LEU A 100 -14.30 4.38 3.33
CA LEU A 100 -15.39 4.69 4.24
C LEU A 100 -14.92 4.69 5.71
N TRP A 101 -14.18 3.66 6.12
CA TRP A 101 -13.71 3.56 7.50
C TRP A 101 -12.59 4.55 7.83
N GLU A 102 -11.75 4.92 6.87
CA GLU A 102 -10.77 5.99 7.04
C GLU A 102 -11.46 7.34 7.24
N GLU A 103 -12.45 7.68 6.40
CA GLU A 103 -13.24 8.91 6.53
C GLU A 103 -13.99 8.98 7.87
N ILE A 104 -14.57 7.86 8.33
CA ILE A 104 -15.19 7.78 9.66
C ILE A 104 -14.15 8.04 10.75
N ARG A 105 -12.98 7.42 10.69
CA ARG A 105 -11.92 7.59 11.71
C ARG A 105 -11.39 9.02 11.73
N GLN A 106 -11.04 9.58 10.58
CA GLN A 106 -10.57 10.96 10.46
C GLN A 106 -11.64 11.94 10.92
N GLY A 107 -12.88 11.78 10.45
CA GLY A 107 -13.99 12.62 10.87
C GLY A 107 -14.27 12.56 12.36
N LEU A 108 -14.14 11.38 12.99
CA LEU A 108 -14.26 11.24 14.45
C LEU A 108 -13.12 11.95 15.17
N LEU A 109 -11.86 11.79 14.73
CA LEU A 109 -10.70 12.47 15.31
C LEU A 109 -10.82 13.99 15.19
N GLU A 110 -11.17 14.50 14.02
CA GLU A 110 -11.38 15.93 13.81
C GLU A 110 -12.48 16.49 14.70
N ARG A 111 -13.63 15.82 14.79
CA ARG A 111 -14.73 16.24 15.66
C ARG A 111 -14.33 16.19 17.13
N PHE A 112 -13.55 15.17 17.51
CA PHE A 112 -13.05 14.98 18.87
C PHE A 112 -12.14 16.14 19.28
N PHE A 113 -11.19 16.54 18.45
CA PHE A 113 -10.28 17.65 18.76
C PHE A 113 -10.84 19.05 18.48
N ARG A 114 -11.98 19.16 17.79
CA ARG A 114 -12.63 20.46 17.55
C ARG A 114 -13.42 20.98 18.77
N ASP A 115 -13.80 20.13 19.72
CA ASP A 115 -14.47 20.56 20.96
C ASP A 115 -13.45 21.08 21.99
N PRO A 116 -13.39 22.40 22.27
CA PRO A 116 -12.42 22.96 23.22
C PRO A 116 -12.59 22.41 24.65
N ALA A 117 -13.82 22.00 25.03
CA ALA A 117 -14.06 21.38 26.32
C ALA A 117 -13.46 19.97 26.40
N LEU A 118 -13.41 19.26 25.28
CA LEU A 118 -12.80 17.94 25.20
C LEU A 118 -11.28 18.03 25.19
N GLU A 119 -10.72 19.01 24.48
CA GLU A 119 -9.29 19.31 24.46
C GLU A 119 -8.76 19.64 25.87
N ALA A 120 -9.46 20.49 26.62
CA ALA A 120 -9.11 20.80 28.01
C ALA A 120 -9.12 19.56 28.92
N ARG A 121 -10.07 18.64 28.70
CA ARG A 121 -10.15 17.37 29.44
C ARG A 121 -9.05 16.41 29.04
N ALA A 122 -8.69 16.35 27.76
CA ALA A 122 -7.58 15.55 27.26
C ALA A 122 -6.28 15.96 27.95
N LYS A 123 -5.99 17.26 28.00
CA LYS A 123 -4.83 17.81 28.71
C LYS A 123 -4.81 17.45 30.19
N THR A 124 -5.95 17.55 30.86
CA THR A 124 -6.08 17.14 32.28
C THR A 124 -5.80 15.65 32.49
N MET A 125 -6.18 14.79 31.53
CA MET A 125 -5.89 13.35 31.60
C MET A 125 -4.42 13.07 31.32
N GLU A 126 -3.81 13.77 30.36
CA GLU A 126 -2.38 13.68 30.04
C GLU A 126 -1.53 14.02 31.28
N ASP A 127 -1.83 15.13 31.97
CA ASP A 127 -1.13 15.53 33.20
C ASP A 127 -1.20 14.42 34.28
N LYS A 128 -2.36 13.76 34.41
CA LYS A 128 -2.53 12.64 35.37
C LYS A 128 -1.76 11.40 34.97
N VAL A 129 -1.62 11.12 33.68
CA VAL A 129 -0.85 9.98 33.17
C VAL A 129 0.64 10.21 33.37
N VAL A 130 1.14 11.39 33.01
CA VAL A 130 2.54 11.77 33.18
C VAL A 130 2.94 11.77 34.67
N ALA A 131 2.05 12.22 35.54
CA ALA A 131 2.25 12.16 36.99
C ALA A 131 2.16 10.74 37.60
N GLY A 132 1.87 9.70 36.80
CA GLY A 132 1.73 8.32 37.27
C GLY A 132 0.44 8.04 38.05
N ASN A 133 -0.49 8.99 38.10
CA ASN A 133 -1.76 8.89 38.83
C ASN A 133 -2.85 8.14 38.03
N LEU A 134 -2.61 7.89 36.74
CA LEU A 134 -3.52 7.18 35.86
C LEU A 134 -2.73 6.43 34.78
N SER A 135 -3.15 5.23 34.39
CA SER A 135 -2.55 4.58 33.22
C SER A 135 -3.03 5.25 31.93
N GLY A 136 -2.21 5.22 30.88
CA GLY A 136 -2.60 5.75 29.57
C GLY A 136 -3.89 5.12 29.02
N THR A 137 -4.07 3.82 29.23
CA THR A 137 -5.30 3.10 28.85
C THR A 137 -6.54 3.59 29.60
N ALA A 138 -6.44 3.79 30.91
CA ALA A 138 -7.55 4.29 31.72
C ALA A 138 -7.88 5.76 31.42
N GLY A 139 -6.87 6.58 31.12
CA GLY A 139 -7.04 7.96 30.65
C GLY A 139 -7.80 8.01 29.32
N ALA A 140 -7.41 7.19 28.35
CA ALA A 140 -8.03 7.12 27.04
C ALA A 140 -9.50 6.68 27.14
N SER A 141 -9.81 5.56 27.82
CA SER A 141 -11.20 5.09 27.97
C SER A 141 -12.10 6.14 28.62
N ARG A 142 -11.65 6.79 29.70
CA ARG A 142 -12.44 7.83 30.38
C ARG A 142 -12.75 9.02 29.49
N LEU A 143 -11.79 9.43 28.67
CA LEU A 143 -11.97 10.55 27.75
C LEU A 143 -12.96 10.17 26.64
N LEU A 144 -12.81 8.99 26.03
CA LEU A 144 -13.69 8.47 24.98
C LEU A 144 -15.14 8.31 25.46
N ASP A 145 -15.35 7.66 26.61
CA ASP A 145 -16.69 7.46 27.21
C ASP A 145 -17.40 8.79 27.46
N SER A 146 -16.63 9.81 27.83
CA SER A 146 -17.18 11.13 28.15
C SER A 146 -17.53 11.96 26.91
N SER A 147 -16.89 11.68 25.78
CA SER A 147 -17.17 12.32 24.49
C SER A 147 -18.46 11.75 23.88
N LEU A 148 -18.63 10.42 23.93
CA LEU A 148 -19.78 9.71 23.35
C LEU A 148 -21.09 9.97 24.10
N LYS A 149 -21.05 10.22 25.43
CA LYS A 149 -22.24 10.50 26.24
C LYS A 149 -22.87 11.88 26.01
N LYS A 150 -22.17 12.81 25.37
CA LYS A 150 -22.62 14.20 25.16
C LYS A 150 -23.51 14.39 23.92
N GLN A 151 -23.70 13.36 23.09
CA GLN A 151 -24.46 13.44 21.82
C GLN A 151 -25.95 13.03 21.93
N HIS A 152 -26.48 12.88 23.15
CA HIS A 152 -27.90 12.75 23.45
C HIS A 152 -28.34 13.86 24.39
#